data_AF-A0A084VHN1-F1
#
_entry.id   AF-A0A084VHN1-F1
#
_cell.length_a   1.000
_cell.length_b   1.000
_cell.length_c   1.000
_cell.angle_alpha   90.00
_cell.angle_beta   90.00
_cell.angle_gamma   90.00
#
_symmetry.space_group_name_H-M   'P 1'
#
loop_
_entity.id
_entity.type
_entity.pdbx_description
1 polymer ?
#
loop_
_entity_poly.entity_id
_entity_poly.type
_entity_poly.pdbx_seq_one_letter_code
_entity_poly.pdbx_strand_id
1 'polypeptide(L)'
;METNVNHAKRELAKNLRILAMDREKLENPDQDLWEGQAINLVEQYSAVLYQSFKEGSFESKQTKKTWSFWNAVFYCGTIYTTIGK
;
A
#
# COMPACT_ATOMS: atom_id res chain seq x y z
N MET A 1 -9.44 -8.47 -11.11
CA MET A 1 -8.33 -7.58 -11.50
C MET A 1 -7.36 -7.58 -10.35
N GLU A 2 -6.19 -8.16 -10.56
CA GLU A 2 -5.09 -8.11 -9.59
C GLU A 2 -4.55 -6.68 -9.60
N THR A 3 -4.64 -5.96 -8.48
CA THR A 3 -4.08 -4.61 -8.39
C THR A 3 -2.56 -4.70 -8.30
N ASN A 4 -1.85 -3.67 -8.77
CA ASN A 4 -0.39 -3.56 -8.66
C ASN A 4 0.09 -3.83 -7.21
N VAL A 5 -0.68 -3.33 -6.22
CA VAL A 5 -0.46 -3.58 -4.79
C VAL A 5 -0.53 -5.05 -4.40
N ASN A 6 -1.52 -5.80 -4.92
CA ASN A 6 -1.67 -7.23 -4.62
C ASN A 6 -0.49 -8.05 -5.16
N HIS A 7 0.01 -7.68 -6.34
CA HIS A 7 1.23 -8.27 -6.89
C HIS A 7 2.45 -7.92 -6.04
N ALA A 8 2.65 -6.63 -5.71
CA ALA A 8 3.76 -6.17 -4.87
C ALA A 8 3.75 -6.83 -3.48
N LYS A 9 2.58 -7.06 -2.90
CA LYS A 9 2.42 -7.77 -1.61
C LYS A 9 2.91 -9.23 -1.71
N ARG A 10 2.61 -9.92 -2.81
CA ARG A 10 3.06 -11.29 -3.06
C ARG A 10 4.57 -11.35 -3.23
N GLU A 11 5.15 -10.40 -3.95
CA GLU A 11 6.60 -10.30 -4.14
C GLU A 11 7.33 -10.00 -2.82
N LEU A 12 6.81 -9.08 -2.00
CA LEU A 12 7.34 -8.85 -0.65
C LEU A 12 7.38 -10.14 0.18
N ALA A 13 6.27 -10.90 0.18
CA ALA A 13 6.18 -12.14 0.95
C ALA A 13 7.18 -13.21 0.47
N LYS A 14 7.40 -13.32 -0.84
CA LYS A 14 8.41 -14.23 -1.40
C LYS A 14 9.82 -13.80 -1.00
N ASN A 15 10.14 -12.51 -1.14
CA ASN A 15 11.48 -12.00 -0.85
C ASN A 15 11.81 -12.10 0.64
N LEU A 16 10.88 -11.80 1.53
CA LEU A 16 11.05 -12.01 2.97
C LEU A 16 11.26 -13.49 3.31
N ARG A 17 10.56 -14.40 2.63
CA ARG A 17 10.76 -15.84 2.83
C ARG A 17 12.16 -16.28 2.40
N ILE A 18 12.64 -15.82 1.25
CA ILE A 18 14.01 -16.12 0.78
C ILE A 18 15.03 -15.57 1.77
N LEU A 19 14.86 -14.32 2.19
CA LEU A 19 15.72 -13.66 3.17
C LEU A 19 15.77 -14.41 4.52
N ALA A 20 14.63 -14.94 4.97
CA ALA A 20 14.58 -15.77 6.18
C ALA A 20 15.31 -17.11 6.02
N MET A 21 15.18 -17.77 4.86
CA MET A 21 15.86 -19.04 4.56
C MET A 21 17.37 -18.87 4.40
N ASP A 22 17.83 -17.73 3.88
CA ASP A 22 19.26 -17.42 3.76
C ASP A 22 19.89 -17.13 5.14
N ARG A 23 19.14 -16.54 6.07
CA ARG A 23 19.56 -16.37 7.47
C ARG A 23 19.81 -17.71 8.16
N GLU A 24 18.96 -18.70 7.94
CA GLU A 24 19.10 -20.03 8.55
C GLU A 24 20.34 -20.80 8.06
N LYS A 25 20.90 -20.44 6.89
CA LYS A 25 22.10 -21.08 6.32
C LYS A 25 23.42 -20.46 6.81
N LEU A 26 23.38 -19.33 7.51
CA LEU A 26 24.58 -18.63 7.97
C LEU A 26 25.03 -19.16 9.34
N GLU A 27 26.28 -19.61 9.43
CA GLU A 27 26.92 -20.11 10.67
C GLU A 27 27.08 -19.00 11.74
N ASN A 28 27.09 -17.73 11.32
CA ASN A 28 27.07 -16.55 12.19
C ASN A 28 26.19 -15.47 11.54
N PRO A 29 24.90 -15.36 11.91
CA PRO A 29 24.01 -14.39 11.31
C PRO A 29 24.31 -12.99 11.86
N ASP A 30 24.79 -12.10 11.00
CA ASP A 30 24.86 -10.67 11.28
C ASP A 30 23.42 -10.13 11.33
N GLN A 31 22.89 -10.03 12.56
CA GLN A 31 21.49 -9.73 12.81
C GLN A 31 21.10 -8.34 12.28
N ASP A 32 22.01 -7.37 12.38
CA ASP A 32 21.79 -5.99 11.97
C ASP A 32 21.69 -5.89 10.43
N LEU A 33 22.51 -6.66 9.71
CA LEU A 33 22.49 -6.69 8.25
C LEU A 33 21.18 -7.29 7.72
N TRP A 34 20.72 -8.39 8.33
CA TRP A 34 19.46 -9.03 7.95
C TRP A 34 18.27 -8.12 8.23
N GLU A 35 18.23 -7.48 9.39
CA GLU A 35 17.16 -6.55 9.76
C GLU A 35 17.11 -5.36 8.80
N GLY A 36 18.27 -4.78 8.44
CA GLY A 36 18.34 -3.71 7.43
C GLY A 36 17.81 -4.13 6.06
N GLN A 37 18.09 -5.36 5.62
CA GLN A 37 17.55 -5.90 4.37
C GLN A 37 16.03 -6.12 4.42
N ALA A 38 15.52 -6.63 5.54
CA ALA A 38 14.08 -6.82 5.74
C ALA A 38 13.33 -5.47 5.76
N ILE A 39 13.88 -4.46 6.44
CA ILE A 39 13.33 -3.10 6.49
C ILE A 39 13.29 -2.50 5.07
N ASN A 40 14.38 -2.62 4.30
CA ASN A 40 14.42 -2.10 2.94
C ASN A 40 13.35 -2.74 2.02
N LEU A 41 13.12 -4.05 2.15
CA LEU A 41 12.05 -4.73 1.40
C LEU A 41 10.66 -4.19 1.76
N VAL A 42 10.41 -3.95 3.06
CA VAL A 42 9.15 -3.36 3.54
C VAL A 42 9.00 -1.92 3.05
N GLU A 43 10.08 -1.14 3.05
CA GLU A 43 10.08 0.24 2.59
C GLU A 43 9.76 0.34 1.09
N GLN A 44 10.34 -0.54 0.26
CA GLN A 44 10.01 -0.64 -1.17
C GLN A 44 8.53 -0.97 -1.41
N TYR A 45 7.98 -1.93 -0.68
CA TYR A 45 6.55 -2.22 -0.75
C TYR A 45 5.69 -1.02 -0.29
N SER A 46 6.10 -0.35 0.78
CA SER A 46 5.40 0.83 1.31
C SER A 46 5.32 1.95 0.27
N ALA A 47 6.39 2.19 -0.51
CA ALA A 47 6.40 3.18 -1.56
C ALA A 47 5.35 2.88 -2.64
N VAL A 48 5.25 1.62 -3.08
CA VAL A 48 4.23 1.17 -4.04
C VAL A 48 2.81 1.31 -3.46
N LEU A 49 2.65 1.01 -2.17
CA LEU A 49 1.39 1.15 -1.45
C LEU A 49 0.93 2.62 -1.41
N TYR A 50 1.81 3.52 -0.99
CA TYR A 50 1.52 4.95 -0.90
C TYR A 50 1.24 5.58 -2.27
N GLN A 51 2.01 5.18 -3.29
CA GLN A 51 1.78 5.64 -4.65
C GLN A 51 0.39 5.20 -5.16
N SER A 52 0.05 3.93 -4.97
CA SER A 52 -1.26 3.39 -5.35
C SER A 52 -2.41 4.04 -4.57
N PHE A 53 -2.17 4.48 -3.33
CA PHE A 53 -3.15 5.18 -2.50
C PHE A 53 -3.40 6.60 -3.01
N LYS A 54 -2.34 7.33 -3.35
CA LYS A 54 -2.45 8.67 -3.97
C LYS A 54 -3.19 8.62 -5.30
N GLU A 55 -2.98 7.55 -6.07
CA GLU A 55 -3.62 7.36 -7.37
C GLU A 55 -5.09 6.89 -7.28
N GLY A 56 -5.60 6.61 -6.09
CA GLY A 56 -6.96 6.09 -5.92
C GLY A 56 -7.14 4.67 -6.46
N SER A 57 -6.04 3.94 -6.70
CA SER A 57 -6.04 2.58 -7.28
C SER A 57 -6.67 1.52 -6.35
N PHE A 58 -6.98 1.90 -5.12
CA PHE A 58 -7.75 1.10 -4.16
C PHE A 58 -9.27 1.24 -4.32
N GLU A 59 -9.76 2.11 -5.21
CA GLU A 59 -11.17 2.13 -5.56
C GLU A 59 -11.52 0.81 -6.25
N SER A 60 -11.93 -0.19 -5.46
CA SER A 60 -12.63 -1.36 -5.98
C SER A 60 -13.81 -0.86 -6.81
N LYS A 61 -14.28 -1.64 -7.79
CA LYS A 61 -15.47 -1.30 -8.57
C LYS A 61 -16.71 -0.99 -7.69
N GLN A 62 -16.72 -1.43 -6.43
CA GLN A 62 -17.79 -1.13 -5.44
C GLN A 62 -17.62 0.24 -4.75
N THR A 63 -16.43 0.83 -4.78
CA THR A 63 -16.08 2.14 -4.18
C THR A 63 -15.81 3.23 -5.22
N LYS A 64 -16.24 3.06 -6.48
CA LYS A 64 -16.31 4.22 -7.37
C LYS A 64 -17.16 5.27 -6.68
N LYS A 65 -16.62 6.48 -6.47
CA LYS A 65 -17.39 7.62 -5.94
C LYS A 65 -18.55 7.92 -6.89
N THR A 66 -19.70 7.31 -6.65
CA THR A 66 -20.91 7.57 -7.41
C THR A 66 -21.49 8.88 -6.89
N TRP A 67 -21.47 9.90 -7.75
CA TRP A 67 -22.18 11.15 -7.50
C TRP A 67 -23.68 10.94 -7.69
N SER A 68 -24.33 10.43 -6.64
CA SER A 68 -25.79 10.52 -6.57
C SER A 68 -26.20 11.99 -6.45
N PHE A 69 -27.42 12.31 -6.85
CA PHE A 69 -27.98 13.65 -6.68
C PHE A 69 -27.80 14.17 -5.24
N TRP A 70 -28.07 13.33 -4.24
CA TRP A 70 -27.91 13.70 -2.83
C TRP A 70 -26.45 13.93 -2.43
N ASN A 71 -25.52 13.09 -2.89
CA ASN A 71 -24.10 13.29 -2.63
C ASN A 71 -23.61 14.64 -3.20
N ALA A 72 -24.12 15.04 -4.38
CA ALA A 72 -23.82 16.33 -4.98
C ALA A 72 -24.41 17.50 -4.18
N VAL A 73 -25.66 17.39 -3.72
CA VAL A 73 -26.29 18.42 -2.86
C VAL A 73 -25.51 18.60 -1.55
N PHE A 74 -25.11 17.51 -0.88
CA PHE A 74 -24.29 17.58 0.33
C PHE A 74 -22.93 18.24 0.07
N TYR A 75 -22.27 17.89 -1.05
CA TYR A 75 -21.00 18.50 -1.43
C TYR A 75 -21.12 20.00 -1.73
N CYS A 76 -22.15 20.43 -2.45
CA CYS A 76 -22.41 21.86 -2.64
C CYS A 76 -22.62 22.58 -1.29
N GLY A 77 -23.30 21.92 -0.35
CA GLY A 77 -23.46 22.41 1.02
C GLY A 77 -22.14 22.60 1.76
N THR A 78 -21.19 21.66 1.68
CA THR A 78 -19.88 21.79 2.35
C THR A 78 -19.03 22.90 1.75
N ILE A 79 -19.14 23.16 0.45
CA ILE A 79 -18.47 24.30 -0.21
C ILE A 79 -19.13 25.61 0.21
N TYR A 80 -20.46 25.70 0.16
CA TYR A 80 -21.21 26.91 0.52
C TYR A 80 -21.00 27.32 1.98
N THR A 81 -20.95 26.34 2.89
CA THR A 81 -20.70 26.54 4.33
C THR A 81 -19.22 26.59 4.69
N THR A 82 -18.31 26.46 3.72
CA THR A 82 -16.85 26.51 3.90
C THR A 82 -16.26 25.44 4.83
N ILE A 83 -16.95 24.32 5.03
CA ILE A 83 -16.47 23.19 5.85
C ILE A 83 -15.34 22.42 5.14
N GLY A 84 -15.45 22.28 3.82
CA GLY A 84 -14.54 21.48 3.00
C GLY A 84 -13.48 22.27 2.25
N LYS A 85 -13.20 23.51 2.67
CA LYS A 85 -12.20 24.39 2.06
C LYS A 85 -10.97 24.51 2.95
#